data_AF-A0A2H4ZHQ3-F1
#
_entry.id   AF-A0A2H4ZHQ3-F1
#
_cell.length_a   1.000
_cell.length_b   1.000
_cell.length_c   1.000
_cell.angle_alpha   90.00
_cell.angle_beta   90.00
_cell.angle_gamma   90.00
#
_symmetry.space_group_name_H-M   'P 1'
#
loop_
_entity.id
_entity.type
_entity.pdbx_description
1 polymer ?
#
loop_
_entity_poly.entity_id
_entity_poly.type
_entity_poly.pdbx_seq_one_letter_code
_entity_poly.pdbx_strand_id
1 'polypeptide(L)' 'MRFDKHGIEVDGDCIWLLDAGGQRLCDLTAMQLLDFGGRISVEGGLLNFDLDAAEWRERLIALGLEPH' A
#
# COMPACT_ATOMS: atom_id res chain seq x y z
N MET A 1 -1.52 2.35 19.89
CA MET A 1 -0.57 2.85 18.88
C MET A 1 -1.38 3.04 17.61
N ARG A 2 -1.47 4.27 17.11
CA ARG A 2 -2.34 4.62 15.98
C ARG A 2 -1.55 4.29 14.71
N PHE A 3 -1.71 3.08 14.22
CA PHE A 3 -1.24 2.68 12.91
C PHE A 3 -1.99 3.51 11.84
N ASP A 4 -1.38 3.69 10.68
CA ASP A 4 -1.97 4.23 9.46
C ASP A 4 -2.27 5.73 9.43
N LYS A 5 -1.22 6.52 9.20
CA LYS A 5 -1.34 7.68 8.31
C LYS A 5 -0.51 7.41 7.07
N HIS A 6 -0.80 6.34 6.34
CA HIS A 6 -0.20 6.19 5.03
C HIS A 6 -1.04 6.94 4.00
N GLY A 7 -0.37 7.68 3.12
CA GLY A 7 -0.99 8.40 2.01
C GLY A 7 -0.78 7.68 0.70
N ILE A 8 -1.43 8.14 -0.36
CA ILE A 8 -1.19 7.67 -1.72
C ILE A 8 -0.91 8.87 -2.60
N GLU A 9 0.15 8.79 -3.39
CA GLU A 9 0.48 9.74 -4.44
C GLU A 9 0.57 9.01 -5.77
N VAL A 10 -0.18 9.49 -6.77
CA VAL A 10 -0.12 8.97 -8.13
C VAL A 10 0.80 9.88 -8.94
N ASP A 11 1.92 9.32 -9.40
CA ASP A 11 2.97 10.02 -10.15
C ASP A 11 3.14 9.33 -11.51
N GLY A 12 2.35 9.76 -12.49
CA GLY A 12 2.29 9.11 -13.80
C GLY A 12 1.68 7.72 -13.72
N ASP A 13 2.50 6.70 -14.01
CA ASP A 13 2.12 5.27 -13.95
C ASP A 13 2.45 4.64 -12.59
N CYS A 14 3.18 5.36 -11.72
CA CYS A 14 3.61 4.88 -10.41
C CYS A 14 2.61 5.30 -9.32
N ILE A 15 2.38 4.40 -8.36
CA ILE A 15 1.48 4.64 -7.22
C ILE A 15 2.30 4.56 -5.96
N TRP A 16 2.72 5.71 -5.45
CA TRP A 16 3.57 5.79 -4.28
C TRP A 16 2.75 5.72 -2.99
N LEU A 17 3.11 4.79 -2.11
CA LEU A 17 2.69 4.85 -0.72
C LEU A 17 3.50 5.93 -0.01
N LEU A 18 2.82 6.83 0.69
CA LEU A 18 3.45 7.86 1.51
C LEU A 18 3.39 7.49 2.98
N ASP A 19 4.40 7.90 3.75
CA ASP A 19 4.35 7.87 5.21
C ASP A 19 3.47 9.01 5.77
N ALA A 20 3.32 9.06 7.10
CA ALA A 20 2.57 10.11 7.79
C ALA A 20 3.11 11.53 7.58
N GLY A 21 4.40 11.66 7.25
CA GLY A 21 5.07 12.90 6.86
C GLY A 21 4.96 13.24 5.37
N GLY A 22 4.33 12.39 4.56
CA GLY A 22 4.21 12.58 3.11
C GLY A 22 5.43 12.17 2.31
N GLN A 23 6.38 11.43 2.89
CA GLN A 23 7.54 10.90 2.18
C GLN A 23 7.17 9.62 1.43
N ARG A 24 7.65 9.48 0.19
CA ARG A 24 7.49 8.26 -0.62
C ARG A 24 8.21 7.09 0.06
N LEU A 25 7.46 6.06 0.46
CA LEU A 25 7.98 4.82 1.04
C LEU A 25 8.30 3.81 -0.05
N CYS A 26 7.34 3.52 -0.92
CA CYS A 26 7.48 2.52 -1.97
C CYS A 26 6.47 2.76 -3.10
N ASP A 27 6.81 2.29 -4.30
CA ASP A 27 5.89 2.26 -5.43
C ASP A 27 5.08 0.95 -5.40
N LEU A 28 3.79 1.05 -5.11
CA LEU A 28 2.88 -0.08 -4.97
C LEU A 28 2.67 -0.85 -6.29
N THR A 29 2.91 -0.24 -7.46
CA THR A 29 2.80 -0.94 -8.75
C THR A 29 3.93 -1.96 -8.97
N ALA A 30 5.08 -1.72 -8.32
CA ALA A 30 6.24 -2.60 -8.35
C ALA A 30 6.24 -3.60 -7.17
N MET A 31 5.23 -3.56 -6.30
CA MET A 31 5.14 -4.38 -5.10
C MET A 31 4.11 -5.49 -5.29
N GLN A 32 4.33 -6.61 -4.61
CA GLN A 32 3.35 -7.67 -4.48
C GLN A 32 2.43 -7.35 -3.30
N LEU A 33 1.12 -7.32 -3.57
CA LEU A 33 0.09 -7.08 -2.56
C LEU A 33 -0.60 -8.40 -2.26
N LEU A 34 -0.48 -8.87 -1.02
CA LEU A 34 -1.05 -10.15 -0.56
C LEU A 34 -2.16 -9.89 0.43
N ASP A 35 -3.37 -10.36 0.15
CA ASP A 35 -4.51 -10.22 1.04
C ASP A 35 -4.66 -11.43 1.96
N PHE A 36 -4.43 -11.23 3.26
CA PHE A 36 -4.60 -12.26 4.29
C PHE A 36 -5.96 -12.16 5.00
N GLY A 37 -6.95 -11.52 4.38
CA GLY A 37 -8.29 -11.30 4.92
C GLY A 37 -8.36 -10.11 5.89
N GLY A 38 -7.53 -10.11 6.94
CA GLY A 38 -7.48 -9.04 7.96
C GLY A 38 -6.39 -8.00 7.76
N ARG A 39 -5.39 -8.29 6.93
CA ARG A 39 -4.28 -7.39 6.59
C ARG A 39 -3.86 -7.61 5.14
N ILE A 40 -3.32 -6.57 4.53
CA ILE A 40 -2.70 -6.63 3.21
C ILE A 40 -1.20 -6.49 3.42
N SER A 41 -0.43 -7.51 3.05
CA SER A 41 1.02 -7.44 3.09
C SER A 41 1.54 -6.85 1.79
N VAL A 42 2.36 -5.81 1.90
CA VAL A 42 3.05 -5.18 0.79
C VAL A 42 4.47 -5.71 0.80
N GLU A 43 4.83 -6.50 -0.19
CA GLU A 43 6.14 -7.13 -0.31
C GLU A 43 6.85 -6.69 -1.59
N GLY A 44 8.09 -6.23 -1.48
CA GLY A 44 8.92 -5.96 -2.65
C GLY A 44 10.37 -5.67 -2.30
N GLY A 45 11.26 -6.46 -2.90
CA GLY A 45 12.71 -6.38 -2.65
C GLY A 45 13.05 -6.67 -1.19
N LEU A 46 13.44 -5.63 -0.44
CA LEU A 46 13.79 -5.69 0.98
C LEU A 46 12.72 -5.05 1.89
N LEU A 47 11.59 -4.62 1.32
CA LEU A 47 10.49 -4.02 2.06
C LEU A 47 9.36 -5.04 2.21
N ASN A 48 8.94 -5.25 3.46
CA ASN A 48 7.76 -6.01 3.82
C ASN A 48 7.04 -5.29 4.97
N PHE A 49 5.79 -4.90 4.76
CA PHE A 49 4.97 -4.31 5.82
C PHE A 49 3.49 -4.64 5.60
N ASP A 50 2.73 -4.53 6.68
CA ASP A 50 1.31 -4.85 6.68
C ASP A 50 0.48 -3.57 6.73
N LEU A 51 -0.54 -3.50 5.88
CA LEU A 51 -1.59 -2.51 5.86
C LEU A 51 -2.89 -3.12 6.40
N ASP A 52 -3.72 -2.31 7.05
CA ASP A 52 -5.04 -2.75 7.49
C ASP A 52 -5.94 -3.04 6.28
N ALA A 53 -6.44 -4.28 6.14
CA ALA A 53 -7.21 -4.66 4.98
C ALA A 53 -8.55 -3.93 4.89
N ALA A 54 -9.18 -3.59 6.02
CA ALA A 54 -10.47 -2.91 6.01
C ALA A 54 -10.33 -1.48 5.47
N GLU A 55 -9.23 -0.80 5.74
CA GLU A 55 -8.96 0.54 5.20
C GLU A 55 -8.39 0.51 3.77
N TRP A 56 -7.48 -0.43 3.49
CA TRP A 56 -6.66 -0.38 2.28
C TRP A 56 -7.21 -1.19 1.11
N ARG A 57 -8.01 -2.23 1.34
CA ARG A 57 -8.50 -3.09 0.25
C ARG A 57 -9.26 -2.29 -0.82
N GLU A 58 -10.25 -1.51 -0.40
CA GLU A 58 -11.04 -0.71 -1.34
C GLU A 58 -10.21 0.38 -2.01
N ARG A 59 -9.23 0.97 -1.30
CA ARG A 59 -8.34 2.00 -1.85
C ARG A 59 -7.44 1.43 -2.94
N LEU A 60 -6.82 0.26 -2.70
CA LEU A 60 -5.96 -0.41 -3.65
C LEU A 60 -6.74 -0.83 -4.90
N ILE A 61 -7.91 -1.44 -4.73
CA ILE A 61 -8.79 -1.82 -5.84
C ILE A 61 -9.21 -0.59 -6.66
N ALA A 62 -9.56 0.53 -6.01
CA ALA A 62 -9.91 1.77 -6.70
C ALA A 62 -8.75 2.36 -7.53
N LEU A 63 -7.52 2.00 -7.21
CA LEU A 63 -6.31 2.39 -7.93
C LEU A 63 -5.89 1.37 -9.00
N GLY A 64 -6.66 0.29 -9.19
CA GLY A 64 -6.32 -0.79 -10.12
C GLY A 64 -5.25 -1.74 -9.58
N LEU A 65 -4.93 -1.67 -8.29
CA LEU A 65 -4.03 -2.59 -7.61
C LEU A 65 -4.87 -3.66 -6.92
N GLU A 66 -4.97 -4.83 -7.56
CA GLU A 66 -5.72 -5.96 -7.00
C GLU A 66 -4.80 -6.78 -6.07
N PRO A 67 -5.02 -6.78 -4.75
CA PRO A 67 -4.27 -7.65 -3.85
C PRO A 67 -4.69 -9.11 -4.07
N HIS A 68 -3.71 -10.01 -4.11
CA HIS A 68 -3.86 -11.43 -4.42
C HIS A 68 -4.09 -12.31 -3.18
#